data_AF-A0A2N9AKE5-F1
#
_entry.id   AF-A0A2N9AKE5-F1
#
_cell.length_a   1.000
_cell.length_b   1.000
_cell.length_c   1.000
_cell.angle_alpha   90.00
_cell.angle_beta   90.00
_cell.angle_gamma   90.00
#
_symmetry.space_group_name_H-M   'P 1'
#
loop_
_entity.id
_entity.type
_entity.pdbx_description
1 polymer ?
#
loop_
_entity_poly.entity_id
_entity_poly.type
_entity_poly.pdbx_seq_one_letter_code
_entity_poly.pdbx_strand_id
1 'polypeptide(L)' 'MLDVTRTAVAQEFVEILIRRAQRSGDCPAQMLREHGRRLALLVKLATDTQFQAVLAELDRQATRLELSAGIEIRETVCA' A
#
# COMPACT_ATOMS: atom_id res chain seq x y z
N MET A 1 22.80 -5.20 -1.94
CA MET A 1 22.24 -5.77 -3.20
C MET A 1 20.92 -6.48 -2.96
N LEU A 2 20.82 -7.43 -2.01
CA LEU A 2 19.57 -8.10 -1.61
C LEU A 2 18.43 -7.15 -1.17
N ASP A 3 18.73 -6.08 -0.44
CA ASP A 3 17.70 -5.11 0.01
C ASP A 3 17.08 -4.28 -1.12
N VAL A 4 17.87 -3.95 -2.15
CA VAL A 4 17.38 -3.20 -3.31
C VAL A 4 16.35 -4.04 -4.07
N THR A 5 16.65 -5.32 -4.27
CA THR A 5 15.74 -6.25 -4.95
C THR A 5 14.46 -6.49 -4.14
N ARG A 6 14.56 -6.64 -2.82
CA ARG A 6 13.38 -6.80 -1.94
C ARG A 6 12.47 -5.57 -1.98
N THR A 7 13.07 -4.38 -1.98
CA THR A 7 12.33 -3.12 -2.07
C THR A 7 11.63 -2.98 -3.43
N ALA A 8 12.29 -3.35 -4.53
CA ALA A 8 11.70 -3.32 -5.86
C ALA A 8 10.48 -4.27 -5.99
N VAL A 9 10.57 -5.48 -5.43
CA VAL A 9 9.45 -6.44 -5.43
C VAL A 9 8.27 -5.91 -4.62
N ALA A 10 8.52 -5.32 -3.45
CA ALA A 10 7.47 -4.71 -2.64
C ALA A 10 6.77 -3.56 -3.37
N GLN A 11 7.54 -2.70 -4.05
CA GLN A 11 7.02 -1.58 -4.84
C GLN A 11 6.17 -2.07 -6.01
N GLU A 12 6.64 -3.05 -6.78
CA GLU A 12 5.90 -3.63 -7.91
C GLU A 12 4.57 -4.24 -7.44
N PHE A 13 4.58 -4.98 -6.33
CA PHE A 13 3.37 -5.53 -5.74
C PHE A 13 2.35 -4.44 -5.38
N VAL A 14 2.80 -3.34 -4.76
CA VAL A 14 1.91 -2.23 -4.41
C VAL A 14 1.38 -1.52 -5.66
N GLU A 15 2.19 -1.33 -6.70
CA GLU A 15 1.74 -0.74 -7.96
C GLU A 15 0.62 -1.57 -8.62
N ILE A 16 0.73 -2.89 -8.59
CA ILE A 16 -0.31 -3.79 -9.12
C ILE A 16 -1.63 -3.57 -8.38
N LEU A 17 -1.60 -3.46 -7.05
CA LEU A 17 -2.80 -3.21 -6.25
C LEU A 17 -3.41 -1.84 -6.53
N ILE A 18 -2.58 -0.79 -6.66
CA ILE A 18 -3.06 0.56 -7.00
C ILE A 18 -3.75 0.54 -8.37
N ARG A 19 -3.11 -0.04 -9.39
CA ARG A 19 -3.70 -0.13 -10.74
C ARG A 19 -4.99 -0.93 -10.74
N ARG A 20 -5.09 -1.98 -9.92
CA ARG A 20 -6.31 -2.78 -9.78
C ARG A 20 -7.44 -1.95 -9.17
N ALA A 21 -7.16 -1.23 -8.08
CA ALA A 21 -8.15 -0.35 -7.45
C ALA A 21 -8.68 0.69 -8.44
N GLN A 22 -7.77 1.34 -9.18
CA GLN A 22 -8.13 2.33 -10.21
C GLN A 22 -9.04 1.74 -11.31
N ARG A 23 -8.77 0.52 -11.79
CA ARG A 23 -9.60 -0.14 -12.81
C ARG A 23 -10.97 -0.55 -12.28
N SER A 24 -11.06 -0.90 -11.00
CA SER A 24 -12.31 -1.31 -10.35
C SER A 24 -13.13 -0.13 -9.82
N GLY A 25 -12.58 1.09 -9.81
CA GLY A 25 -13.21 2.26 -9.18
C GLY A 25 -13.12 2.28 -7.66
N ASP A 26 -12.31 1.39 -7.06
CA ASP A 26 -12.09 1.33 -5.62
C ASP A 26 -11.08 2.39 -5.18
N CYS A 27 -11.18 2.82 -3.92
CA CYS A 27 -10.17 3.69 -3.30
C CYS A 27 -8.83 2.94 -3.17
N PRO A 28 -7.75 3.39 -3.84
CA PRO A 28 -6.46 2.69 -3.80
C PRO A 28 -5.90 2.60 -2.38
N ALA A 29 -5.96 3.68 -1.60
CA ALA A 29 -5.48 3.67 -0.21
C ALA A 29 -6.19 2.61 0.65
N GLN A 30 -7.52 2.53 0.54
CA GLN A 30 -8.31 1.55 1.27
C GLN A 30 -7.95 0.11 0.85
N MET A 31 -7.74 -0.14 -0.45
CA MET A 31 -7.31 -1.44 -0.96
C MET A 31 -5.93 -1.84 -0.40
N LEU A 32 -4.98 -0.90 -0.32
CA LEU A 32 -3.66 -1.15 0.27
C LEU A 32 -3.75 -1.46 1.77
N ARG A 33 -4.54 -0.69 2.53
CA ARG A 33 -4.79 -0.93 3.97
C ARG A 33 -5.37 -2.32 4.21
N GLU A 34 -6.36 -2.73 3.40
CA GLU A 34 -6.98 -4.05 3.52
C GLU A 34 -5.99 -5.19 3.24
N HIS A 35 -5.20 -5.08 2.18
CA HIS A 35 -4.15 -6.06 1.88
C HIS A 35 -3.08 -6.10 2.97
N GLY A 36 -2.69 -4.95 3.53
CA GLY A 36 -1.76 -4.86 4.66
C GLY A 36 -2.29 -5.60 5.88
N ARG A 37 -3.57 -5.42 6.25
CA ARG A 37 -4.21 -6.16 7.36
C ARG A 37 -4.19 -7.66 7.13
N ARG A 38 -4.53 -8.13 5.93
CA ARG A 38 -4.53 -9.56 5.58
C ARG A 38 -3.13 -10.16 5.65
N LEU A 39 -2.13 -9.48 5.09
CA LEU A 39 -0.73 -9.92 5.12
C LEU A 39 -0.17 -9.91 6.55
N ALA A 40 -0.50 -8.93 7.38
CA ALA A 40 -0.05 -8.87 8.76
C ALA A 40 -0.54 -10.07 9.60
N LEU A 41 -1.70 -10.65 9.27
CA LEU A 41 -2.18 -11.89 9.88
C LEU A 41 -1.31 -13.10 9.49
N LEU A 42 -0.81 -13.14 8.25
CA LEU A 42 0.06 -14.21 7.76
C LEU A 42 1.48 -14.11 8.33
N VAL A 43 1.99 -12.90 8.53
CA VAL A 43 3.32 -12.67 9.12
C VAL A 43 3.41 -13.12 10.59
N LYS A 44 2.29 -13.16 11.30
CA LYS A 44 2.24 -13.77 12.64
C LYS A 44 2.53 -15.28 12.62
N LEU A 45 2.37 -15.93 11.46
CA LEU A 45 2.58 -17.37 11.28
C LEU A 45 3.97 -17.69 10.72
N ALA A 46 4.64 -16.74 10.06
CA ALA A 46 5.98 -16.90 9.51
C ALA A 46 6.76 -15.59 9.59
N THR A 47 7.89 -15.61 10.30
CA THR A 47 8.77 -14.43 10.45
C THR A 47 9.60 -14.22 9.18
N ASP A 48 8.94 -13.85 8.08
CA ASP A 48 9.59 -13.58 6.81
C ASP A 48 9.89 -12.08 6.64
N THR A 49 11.18 -11.76 6.51
CA THR A 49 11.66 -10.41 6.23
C THR A 49 11.12 -9.81 4.92
N GLN A 50 10.75 -10.64 3.94
CA GLN A 50 10.14 -10.17 2.69
C GLN A 50 8.71 -9.66 2.93
N PHE A 51 7.91 -10.36 3.73
CA PHE A 51 6.57 -9.87 4.06
C PHE A 51 6.60 -8.59 4.89
N GLN A 52 7.60 -8.42 5.77
CA GLN A 52 7.79 -7.16 6.49
C GLN A 52 8.07 -5.98 5.55
N ALA A 53 8.91 -6.18 4.51
CA ALA A 53 9.17 -5.15 3.51
C ALA A 53 7.90 -4.80 2.70
N VAL A 54 7.09 -5.80 2.34
CA VAL A 54 5.81 -5.58 1.66
C VAL A 54 4.83 -4.81 2.55
N LEU A 55 4.72 -5.16 3.84
CA LEU A 55 3.87 -4.45 4.79
C LEU A 55 4.27 -2.98 4.95
N ALA A 56 5.58 -2.71 5.07
CA ALA A 56 6.09 -1.36 5.17
C ALA A 56 5.79 -0.54 3.90
N GLU A 57 5.94 -1.13 2.71
CA GLU A 57 5.66 -0.43 1.45
C GLU A 57 4.15 -0.18 1.25
N LEU A 58 3.30 -1.13 1.64
CA LEU A 58 1.84 -0.95 1.66
C LEU A 58 1.42 0.22 2.54
N ASP A 59 1.95 0.28 3.77
CA ASP A 59 1.65 1.35 4.72
C ASP A 59 2.15 2.72 4.23
N ARG A 60 3.37 2.76 3.69
CA ARG A 60 3.97 3.98 3.13
C ARG A 60 3.15 4.55 1.99
N GLN A 61 2.71 3.71 1.05
CA GLN A 61 1.96 4.16 -0.11
C GLN A 61 0.50 4.48 0.22
N ALA A 62 -0.13 3.72 1.11
CA ALA A 62 -1.46 4.05 1.63
C ALA A 62 -1.46 5.43 2.28
N THR A 63 -0.50 5.69 3.18
CA THR A 63 -0.34 6.98 3.85
C THR A 63 -0.11 8.11 2.84
N ARG A 64 0.76 7.90 1.84
CA ARG A 64 0.99 8.90 0.78
C ARG A 64 -0.28 9.22 0.01
N LEU A 65 -1.08 8.21 -0.37
CA LEU A 65 -2.34 8.40 -1.09
C LEU A 65 -3.40 9.11 -0.23
N GLU A 66 -3.50 8.74 1.05
CA GLU A 66 -4.38 9.41 2.02
C GLU A 66 -3.99 10.88 2.22
N LEU A 67 -2.69 11.18 2.29
CA LEU A 67 -2.18 12.54 2.37
C LEU A 67 -2.45 13.32 1.08
N SER A 68 -2.22 12.74 -0.10
CA SER A 68 -2.54 13.38 -1.38
C SER A 68 -4.04 13.69 -1.50
N ALA A 69 -4.91 12.75 -1.11
CA ALA A 69 -6.36 12.99 -1.07
C ALA A 69 -6.74 14.05 -0.01
N GLY A 70 -6.11 14.03 1.17
CA GLY A 70 -6.33 15.03 2.22
C GLY A 70 -5.83 16.43 1.85
N ILE A 71 -4.82 16.53 0.99
CA ILE A 71 -4.35 17.78 0.39
C ILE A 71 -5.36 18.28 -0.64
N GLU A 72 -5.93 17.41 -1.48
CA GLU A 72 -7.01 17.76 -2.42
C GLU A 72 -8.29 18.23 -1.69
N ILE A 73 -8.62 17.66 -0.53
CA ILE A 73 -9.77 18.09 0.30
C ILE A 73 -9.56 19.49 0.90
N ARG A 74 -8.32 19.97 1.05
CA ARG A 74 -8.06 21.36 1.48
C ARG A 74 -8.18 22.39 0.36
N GLU A 75 -8.02 22.00 -0.90
CA GLU A 75 -8.26 22.86 -2.06
C GLU A 75 -9.68 22.75 -2.61
N THR A 76 -10.38 21.64 -2.33
CA THR A 76 -11.79 21.45 -2.64
C THR A 76 -12.55 21.12 -1.37
N VAL A 77 -13.04 22.18 -0.72
CA VAL A 77 -14.20 22.10 0.17
C VAL A 77 -15.28 21.35 -0.59
N CYS A 78 -15.57 20.11 -0.19
CA CYS A 78 -16.79 19.45 -0.59
C CYS A 78 -17.95 20.26 0.01
N ALA A 79 -18.65 20.99 -0.86
CA ALA A 79 -19.99 21.51 -0.61
C ALA A 79 -21.03 20.39 -0.80
#